data_AF-A0AAD4XT28-F1
#
_entry.id   AF-A0AAD4XT28-F1
#
_cell.length_a   1.000
_cell.length_b   1.000
_cell.length_c   1.000
_cell.angle_alpha   90.00
_cell.angle_beta   90.00
_cell.angle_gamma   90.00
#
_symmetry.space_group_name_H-M   'P 1'
#
loop_
_entity.id
_entity.type
_entity.pdbx_description
1 polymer ?
#
loop_
_entity_poly.entity_id
_entity_poly.type
_entity_poly.pdbx_seq_one_letter_code
_entity_poly.pdbx_strand_id
1 'polypeptide(L)'
;MKNIKLNLVHFISVLSFSLLILSVSAKKTNLIDVGAIVLIQASFIGLNSTWADPCLPTPLPWVTCNSDDTPRITALNCGNRNLVGLFVDFSAMDALETIDFSNNHVTQDFPDFLAEFPKLKELNLANNNLFGTVPTSLQNNKNLKLKLSGNKGLCYSDDAVCGPIELAKGVNAGSRINSLQSILGTVISIFVMFWFIV
;
A
#
# COMPACT_ATOMS: atom_id res chain seq x y z
N MET A 1 -39.67 54.34 24.76
CA MET A 1 -39.44 53.51 23.55
C MET A 1 -38.31 54.16 22.75
N LYS A 2 -37.08 53.64 22.83
CA LYS A 2 -35.92 54.19 22.09
C LYS A 2 -35.88 53.55 20.70
N ASN A 3 -36.06 54.37 19.66
CA ASN A 3 -35.97 53.95 18.26
C ASN A 3 -34.52 53.58 17.93
N ILE A 4 -34.28 52.29 17.71
CA ILE A 4 -33.03 51.78 17.14
C ILE A 4 -33.07 52.08 15.64
N LYS A 5 -32.44 53.18 15.22
CA LYS A 5 -32.08 53.37 13.79
C LYS A 5 -30.94 52.40 13.50
N LEU A 6 -31.28 51.17 13.16
CA LEU A 6 -30.34 50.17 12.69
C LEU A 6 -29.75 50.68 11.37
N ASN A 7 -28.46 51.02 11.38
CA ASN A 7 -27.80 51.69 10.26
C ASN A 7 -27.66 50.70 9.09
N LEU A 8 -28.45 50.91 8.03
CA LEU A 8 -28.51 50.05 6.83
C LEU A 8 -27.14 49.82 6.20
N VAL A 9 -26.23 50.80 6.32
CA VAL A 9 -24.83 50.70 5.83
C VAL A 9 -24.05 49.63 6.60
N HIS A 10 -24.27 49.50 7.90
CA HIS A 10 -23.64 48.49 8.75
C HIS A 10 -24.21 47.09 8.46
N PHE A 11 -25.49 47.01 8.08
CA PHE A 11 -26.12 45.75 7.69
C PHE A 11 -25.61 45.27 6.33
N ILE A 12 -25.49 46.18 5.36
CA ILE A 12 -24.91 45.89 4.04
C ILE A 12 -23.43 45.50 4.16
N SER A 13 -22.65 46.18 5.00
CA SER A 13 -21.23 45.84 5.21
C SER A 13 -21.07 44.47 5.86
N VAL A 14 -21.85 44.14 6.89
CA VAL A 14 -21.83 42.83 7.53
C VAL A 14 -22.27 41.74 6.56
N LEU A 15 -23.35 41.96 5.78
CA LEU A 15 -23.81 41.00 4.78
C LEU A 15 -22.76 40.76 3.69
N SER A 16 -22.07 41.82 3.23
CA SER A 16 -20.98 41.69 2.26
C SER A 16 -19.75 40.96 2.81
N PHE A 17 -19.40 41.16 4.09
CA PHE A 17 -18.34 40.42 4.76
C PHE A 17 -18.73 38.95 4.97
N SER A 18 -19.98 38.68 5.33
CA SER A 18 -20.52 37.32 5.45
C SER A 18 -20.59 36.59 4.10
N LEU A 19 -20.93 37.28 3.00
CA LEU A 19 -20.84 36.72 1.64
C LEU A 19 -19.40 36.49 1.18
N LEU A 20 -18.44 37.34 1.60
CA LEU A 20 -17.01 37.12 1.34
C LEU A 20 -16.52 35.83 2.02
N ILE A 21 -16.97 35.57 3.25
CA ILE A 21 -16.64 34.35 4.01
C ILE A 21 -17.22 33.08 3.34
N LEU A 22 -18.36 33.18 2.64
CA LEU A 22 -18.95 32.06 1.90
C LEU A 22 -18.21 31.72 0.59
N SER A 23 -17.31 32.59 0.11
CA SER A 23 -16.56 32.38 -1.15
C SER A 23 -15.22 31.67 -0.98
N VAL A 24 -14.76 31.45 0.26
CA VAL A 24 -13.56 30.62 0.50
C VAL A 24 -14.01 29.16 0.46
N SER A 25 -13.98 28.57 -0.74
CA SER A 25 -14.05 27.11 -0.87
C SER A 25 -12.89 26.53 -0.05
N ALA A 26 -13.20 25.89 1.08
CA ALA A 26 -12.20 25.15 1.82
C ALA A 26 -11.63 24.10 0.87
N LYS A 27 -10.33 24.18 0.55
CA LYS A 27 -9.65 23.16 -0.24
C LYS A 27 -9.95 21.79 0.36
N LYS A 28 -10.04 20.77 -0.47
CA LYS A 28 -10.22 19.38 -0.07
C LYS A 28 -9.33 18.51 -0.92
N THR A 29 -8.72 17.50 -0.31
CA THR A 29 -7.98 16.49 -1.08
C THR A 29 -8.91 15.79 -2.05
N ASN A 30 -8.39 15.42 -3.22
CA ASN A 30 -9.14 14.68 -4.21
C ASN A 30 -9.70 13.36 -3.62
N LEU A 31 -10.98 13.08 -3.90
CA LEU A 31 -11.71 11.96 -3.31
C LEU A 31 -11.10 10.58 -3.62
N ILE A 32 -10.45 10.42 -4.78
CA ILE A 32 -9.76 9.17 -5.14
C ILE A 32 -8.58 8.94 -4.20
N ASP A 33 -7.77 9.98 -3.98
CA ASP A 33 -6.62 9.91 -3.09
C ASP A 33 -7.07 9.69 -1.63
N VAL A 34 -8.14 10.34 -1.19
CA VAL A 34 -8.75 10.10 0.14
C VAL A 34 -9.13 8.63 0.31
N GLY A 35 -9.85 8.06 -0.66
CA GLY A 35 -10.28 6.66 -0.63
C GLY A 35 -9.09 5.70 -0.60
N ALA A 36 -8.09 5.93 -1.45
CA ALA A 36 -6.88 5.11 -1.51
C ALA A 36 -6.08 5.15 -0.19
N ILE A 37 -5.97 6.32 0.45
CA ILE A 37 -5.28 6.46 1.74
C ILE A 37 -5.98 5.67 2.85
N VAL A 38 -7.32 5.66 2.88
CA VAL A 38 -8.08 4.84 3.84
C VAL A 38 -7.77 3.36 3.66
N LEU A 39 -7.69 2.88 2.41
CA LEU A 39 -7.33 1.49 2.13
C LEU A 39 -5.89 1.19 2.54
N ILE A 40 -4.93 2.05 2.20
CA ILE A 40 -3.51 1.89 2.58
C ILE A 40 -3.35 1.85 4.10
N GLN A 41 -4.01 2.75 4.84
CA GLN A 41 -3.99 2.75 6.31
C GLN A 41 -4.60 1.47 6.89
N ALA A 42 -5.66 0.94 6.29
CA ALA A 42 -6.26 -0.32 6.73
C ALA A 42 -5.38 -1.55 6.44
N SER A 43 -4.55 -1.50 5.39
CA SER A 43 -3.72 -2.63 4.96
C SER A 43 -2.33 -2.70 5.59
N PHE A 44 -1.85 -1.61 6.21
CA PHE A 44 -0.54 -1.57 6.86
C PHE A 44 -0.62 -1.25 8.34
N ILE A 45 -0.24 -2.24 9.16
CA ILE A 45 0.01 -2.04 10.58
C ILE A 45 1.22 -1.10 10.73
N GLY A 46 1.03 -0.01 11.47
CA GLY A 46 2.06 1.02 11.70
C GLY A 46 1.79 2.35 10.99
N LEU A 47 0.85 2.38 10.03
CA LEU A 47 0.24 3.63 9.59
C LEU A 47 -0.95 3.94 10.50
N ASN A 48 -0.94 5.08 11.18
CA ASN A 48 -2.04 5.45 12.07
C ASN A 48 -3.33 5.63 11.25
N SER A 49 -4.40 4.93 11.60
CA SER A 49 -5.71 5.10 10.99
C SER A 49 -6.33 6.41 11.47
N THR A 50 -6.27 7.43 10.62
CA THR A 50 -6.85 8.74 10.90
C THR A 50 -7.96 9.04 9.91
N TRP A 51 -9.10 9.52 10.39
CA TRP A 51 -10.19 10.07 9.57
C TRP A 51 -9.89 11.52 9.11
N ALA A 52 -8.62 11.91 9.08
CA ALA A 52 -8.16 13.23 8.69
C ALA A 52 -8.04 13.36 7.17
N ASP A 53 -8.19 14.58 6.65
CA ASP A 53 -7.88 14.86 5.25
C ASP A 53 -6.37 14.62 4.99
N PRO A 54 -5.98 13.85 3.95
CA PRO A 54 -4.59 13.46 3.75
C PRO A 54 -3.61 14.61 3.48
N CYS A 55 -4.08 15.72 2.92
CA CYS A 55 -3.26 16.88 2.55
C CYS A 55 -3.52 18.11 3.43
N LEU A 56 -4.62 18.16 4.18
CA LEU A 56 -5.11 19.39 4.83
C LEU A 56 -5.43 19.22 6.32
N PRO A 57 -5.25 20.28 7.14
CA PRO A 57 -4.61 21.56 6.79
C PRO A 57 -3.10 21.43 6.56
N THR A 58 -2.51 20.34 7.06
CA THR A 58 -1.13 19.93 6.81
C THR A 58 -1.15 18.48 6.34
N PRO A 59 -0.33 18.10 5.35
CA PRO A 59 -0.27 16.71 4.90
C PRO A 59 0.09 15.73 6.02
N LEU A 60 -0.40 14.49 5.89
CA LEU A 60 0.02 13.40 6.76
C LEU A 60 1.55 13.25 6.73
N PRO A 61 2.21 12.84 7.84
CA PRO A 61 3.68 12.82 7.93
C PRO A 61 4.42 11.93 6.90
N TRP A 62 3.69 11.08 6.20
CA TRP A 62 4.21 10.15 5.19
C TRP A 62 3.61 10.43 3.80
N VAL A 63 2.94 11.58 3.62
CA VAL A 63 2.31 11.99 2.36
C VAL A 63 2.90 13.31 1.90
N THR A 64 3.07 13.47 0.58
CA THR A 64 3.32 14.78 -0.05
C THR A 64 2.20 15.08 -1.02
N CYS A 65 1.75 16.33 -1.04
CA CYS A 65 0.66 16.78 -1.89
C CYS A 65 1.10 17.96 -2.74
N ASN A 66 0.48 18.13 -3.91
CA ASN A 66 0.65 19.33 -4.71
C ASN A 66 -0.15 20.52 -4.15
N SER A 67 0.01 21.70 -4.75
CA SER A 67 -0.60 22.95 -4.27
C SER A 67 -1.90 23.35 -4.99
N ASP A 68 -2.50 22.41 -5.72
CA ASP A 68 -3.71 22.65 -6.51
C ASP A 68 -4.91 23.04 -5.62
N ASP A 69 -5.99 23.52 -6.23
CA ASP A 69 -7.23 23.83 -5.50
C ASP A 69 -7.92 22.58 -4.94
N THR A 70 -7.71 21.45 -5.62
CA THR A 70 -8.07 20.12 -5.14
C THR A 70 -6.78 19.30 -5.00
N PRO A 71 -6.06 19.41 -3.88
CA PRO A 71 -4.76 18.78 -3.72
C PRO A 71 -4.77 17.30 -4.09
N ARG A 72 -3.75 16.88 -4.83
CA ARG A 72 -3.46 15.49 -5.16
C ARG A 72 -2.24 15.00 -4.43
N ILE A 73 -2.23 13.73 -4.06
CA ILE A 73 -1.06 13.08 -3.46
C ILE A 73 -0.04 12.76 -4.54
N THR A 74 1.20 13.25 -4.35
CA THR A 74 2.31 13.06 -5.28
C THR A 74 3.40 12.15 -4.72
N ALA A 75 3.48 11.96 -3.40
CA ALA A 75 4.40 10.99 -2.81
C ALA A 75 3.83 10.26 -1.61
N LEU A 76 4.16 8.97 -1.52
CA LEU A 76 4.03 8.14 -0.32
C LEU A 76 5.43 7.86 0.24
N ASN A 77 5.77 8.47 1.37
CA ASN A 77 7.08 8.42 2.00
C ASN A 77 7.02 7.55 3.26
N CYS A 78 6.84 6.24 3.09
CA CYS A 78 6.59 5.24 4.13
C CYS A 78 7.83 4.43 4.53
N GLY A 79 9.03 4.78 4.08
CA GLY A 79 10.25 4.04 4.39
C GLY A 79 10.63 4.05 5.88
N ASN A 80 11.31 3.00 6.34
CA ASN A 80 11.85 2.85 7.70
C ASN A 80 10.80 3.00 8.83
N ARG A 81 9.66 2.33 8.69
CA ARG A 81 8.53 2.46 9.64
C ARG A 81 8.10 1.14 10.29
N ASN A 82 8.87 0.07 10.09
CA ASN A 82 8.54 -1.29 10.56
C ASN A 82 7.14 -1.73 10.11
N LEU A 83 6.68 -1.27 8.93
CA LEU A 83 5.34 -1.56 8.44
C LEU A 83 5.20 -3.04 8.12
N VAL A 84 4.12 -3.65 8.63
CA VAL A 84 3.70 -5.01 8.29
C VAL A 84 2.35 -4.89 7.61
N GLY A 85 2.22 -5.46 6.42
CA GLY A 85 0.99 -5.33 5.65
C GLY A 85 1.15 -5.78 4.22
N LEU A 86 0.12 -5.48 3.43
CA LEU A 86 0.01 -5.85 2.03
C LEU A 86 -0.37 -4.62 1.21
N PHE A 87 0.14 -4.54 -0.01
CA PHE A 87 -0.31 -3.57 -0.99
C PHE A 87 -1.69 -3.97 -1.51
N VAL A 88 -2.66 -3.09 -1.29
CA VAL A 88 -3.93 -3.07 -2.00
C VAL A 88 -3.79 -2.22 -3.25
N ASP A 89 -4.61 -2.45 -4.26
CA ASP A 89 -4.56 -1.67 -5.49
C ASP A 89 -4.97 -0.21 -5.23
N PHE A 90 -4.03 0.71 -5.47
CA PHE A 90 -4.24 2.17 -5.45
C PHE A 90 -3.73 2.84 -6.75
N SER A 91 -3.67 2.08 -7.85
CA SER A 91 -3.31 2.56 -9.21
C SER A 91 -4.08 3.81 -9.64
N ALA A 92 -5.30 3.99 -9.13
CA ALA A 92 -6.14 5.16 -9.38
C ALA A 92 -5.54 6.50 -8.87
N MET A 93 -4.53 6.47 -8.00
CA MET A 93 -3.77 7.65 -7.56
C MET A 93 -2.80 8.13 -8.67
N ASP A 94 -3.36 8.57 -9.80
CA ASP A 94 -2.66 8.92 -11.05
C ASP A 94 -1.71 10.13 -10.96
N ALA A 95 -1.69 10.82 -9.83
CA ALA A 95 -0.79 11.93 -9.53
C ALA A 95 0.51 11.49 -8.85
N LEU A 96 0.63 10.23 -8.42
CA LEU A 96 1.81 9.73 -7.72
C LEU A 96 3.06 9.78 -8.60
N GLU A 97 4.11 10.40 -8.04
CA GLU A 97 5.43 10.48 -8.63
C GLU A 97 6.46 9.67 -7.83
N THR A 98 6.22 9.45 -6.53
CA THR A 98 7.14 8.74 -5.64
C THR A 98 6.40 7.79 -4.72
N ILE A 99 6.84 6.54 -4.69
CA ILE A 99 6.39 5.52 -3.73
C ILE A 99 7.63 4.97 -3.04
N ASP A 100 7.78 5.26 -1.75
CA ASP A 100 8.85 4.72 -0.90
C ASP A 100 8.27 3.92 0.26
N PHE A 101 8.40 2.61 0.20
CA PHE A 101 8.09 1.67 1.28
C PHE A 101 9.34 0.89 1.71
N SER A 102 10.54 1.44 1.45
CA SER A 102 11.79 0.73 1.74
C SER A 102 12.03 0.49 3.23
N ASN A 103 12.76 -0.57 3.55
CA ASN A 103 13.11 -0.93 4.94
C ASN A 103 11.86 -1.13 5.82
N ASN A 104 10.97 -2.02 5.37
CA ASN A 104 9.78 -2.44 6.10
C ASN A 104 9.70 -3.99 6.07
N HIS A 105 8.58 -4.56 6.49
CA HIS A 105 8.37 -6.01 6.59
C HIS A 105 7.26 -6.49 5.64
N VAL A 106 7.14 -5.85 4.47
CA VAL A 106 6.10 -6.18 3.49
C VAL A 106 6.41 -7.55 2.88
N THR A 107 5.53 -8.53 3.12
CA THR A 107 5.71 -9.93 2.72
C THR A 107 4.56 -10.36 1.81
N GLN A 108 4.77 -10.27 0.50
CA GLN A 108 3.78 -10.64 -0.51
C GLN A 108 4.41 -10.85 -1.89
N ASP A 109 3.60 -11.33 -2.81
CA ASP A 109 3.93 -11.30 -4.23
C ASP A 109 4.09 -9.86 -4.74
N PHE A 110 4.89 -9.67 -5.79
CA PHE A 110 5.09 -8.37 -6.38
C PHE A 110 3.76 -7.84 -6.95
N PRO A 111 3.28 -6.65 -6.54
CA PRO A 111 1.99 -6.15 -7.01
C PRO A 111 2.12 -5.47 -8.37
N ASP A 112 1.59 -6.13 -9.41
CA ASP A 112 1.71 -5.69 -10.80
C ASP A 112 1.12 -4.30 -11.08
N PHE A 113 0.09 -3.88 -10.33
CA PHE A 113 -0.52 -2.55 -10.47
C PHE A 113 0.48 -1.40 -10.27
N LEU A 114 1.63 -1.65 -9.61
CA LEU A 114 2.70 -0.66 -9.48
C LEU A 114 3.29 -0.23 -10.83
N ALA A 115 3.05 -1.00 -11.90
CA ALA A 115 3.41 -0.65 -13.27
C ALA A 115 2.45 0.35 -13.93
N GLU A 116 1.29 0.62 -13.33
CA GLU A 116 0.19 1.37 -13.96
C GLU A 116 0.23 2.87 -13.68
N PHE A 117 1.08 3.34 -12.77
CA PHE A 117 1.16 4.75 -12.39
C PHE A 117 1.80 5.60 -13.51
N PRO A 118 1.04 6.50 -14.16
CA PRO A 118 1.49 7.18 -15.38
C PRO A 118 2.57 8.25 -15.12
N LYS A 119 2.69 8.73 -13.88
CA LYS A 119 3.61 9.80 -13.47
C LYS A 119 4.74 9.32 -12.56
N LEU A 120 4.83 8.02 -12.30
CA LEU A 120 5.78 7.48 -11.33
C LEU A 120 7.22 7.66 -11.81
N LYS A 121 8.03 8.30 -10.97
CA LYS A 121 9.45 8.59 -11.21
C LYS A 121 10.36 7.80 -10.26
N GLU A 122 9.91 7.50 -9.06
CA GLU A 122 10.66 6.68 -8.10
C GLU A 122 9.75 5.64 -7.44
N LEU A 123 10.16 4.37 -7.54
CA LEU A 123 9.57 3.25 -6.82
C LEU A 123 10.64 2.57 -5.98
N ASN A 124 10.55 2.73 -4.67
CA ASN A 124 11.51 2.19 -3.71
C ASN A 124 10.84 1.21 -2.76
N LEU A 125 11.04 -0.08 -3.02
CA LEU A 125 10.57 -1.19 -2.18
C LEU A 125 11.75 -1.98 -1.58
N ALA A 126 12.95 -1.41 -1.61
CA ALA A 126 14.16 -2.08 -1.14
C ALA A 126 14.04 -2.55 0.32
N ASN A 127 14.70 -3.65 0.65
CA ASN A 127 14.74 -4.22 2.00
C ASN A 127 13.34 -4.50 2.57
N ASN A 128 12.56 -5.28 1.82
CA ASN A 128 11.32 -5.91 2.25
C ASN A 128 11.42 -7.42 2.05
N ASN A 129 10.29 -8.12 2.18
CA ASN A 129 10.16 -9.56 1.99
C ASN A 129 9.29 -9.90 0.76
N LEU A 130 9.36 -9.07 -0.28
CA LEU A 130 8.64 -9.31 -1.53
C LEU A 130 9.19 -10.54 -2.25
N PHE A 131 8.31 -11.26 -2.92
CA PHE A 131 8.63 -12.41 -3.75
C PHE A 131 7.90 -12.37 -5.09
N GLY A 132 8.23 -13.32 -5.98
CA GLY A 132 7.59 -13.43 -7.30
C GLY A 132 8.27 -12.58 -8.39
N THR A 133 7.58 -12.44 -9.51
CA THR A 133 8.14 -11.86 -10.73
C THR A 133 7.96 -10.36 -10.77
N VAL A 134 9.02 -9.62 -11.05
CA VAL A 134 8.94 -8.18 -11.30
C VAL A 134 8.54 -7.95 -12.76
N PRO A 135 7.42 -7.25 -13.04
CA PRO A 135 6.98 -6.96 -14.41
C PRO A 135 8.08 -6.33 -15.26
N THR A 136 8.28 -6.86 -16.46
CA THR A 136 9.29 -6.34 -17.41
C THR A 136 9.01 -4.90 -17.82
N SER A 137 7.76 -4.44 -17.76
CA SER A 137 7.36 -3.04 -17.97
C SER A 137 8.05 -2.08 -16.99
N LEU A 138 8.15 -2.45 -15.71
CA LEU A 138 8.86 -1.67 -14.68
C LEU A 138 10.36 -1.70 -14.90
N GLN A 139 10.91 -2.86 -15.26
CA GLN A 139 12.34 -3.03 -15.50
C GLN A 139 12.83 -2.21 -16.71
N ASN A 140 12.00 -2.15 -17.77
CA ASN A 140 12.33 -1.46 -19.01
C ASN A 140 11.98 0.04 -18.99
N ASN A 141 11.32 0.53 -17.95
CA ASN A 141 10.95 1.95 -17.84
C ASN A 141 12.16 2.82 -17.49
N LYS A 142 12.74 3.47 -18.50
CA LYS A 142 13.91 4.35 -18.36
C LYS A 142 13.65 5.65 -17.58
N ASN A 143 12.38 6.03 -17.42
CA ASN A 143 12.00 7.22 -16.67
C ASN A 143 11.72 6.90 -15.19
N LEU A 144 11.74 5.62 -14.81
CA LEU A 144 11.50 5.14 -13.47
C LEU A 144 12.81 4.76 -12.79
N LYS A 145 13.03 5.32 -11.60
CA LYS A 145 14.07 4.89 -10.68
C LYS A 145 13.53 3.75 -9.82
N LEU A 146 13.78 2.52 -10.26
CA LEU A 146 13.35 1.31 -9.60
C LEU A 146 14.39 0.82 -8.58
N LYS A 147 13.98 0.64 -7.31
CA LYS A 147 14.86 0.11 -6.24
C LYS A 147 14.17 -1.06 -5.53
N LEU A 148 14.67 -2.27 -5.79
CA LEU A 148 14.11 -3.52 -5.26
C LEU A 148 15.12 -4.38 -4.49
N SER A 149 16.36 -3.89 -4.30
CA SER A 149 17.43 -4.61 -3.61
C SER A 149 17.01 -5.09 -2.22
N GLY A 150 17.47 -6.26 -1.79
CA GLY A 150 17.16 -6.79 -0.45
C GLY A 150 15.89 -7.63 -0.37
N ASN A 151 15.05 -7.64 -1.42
CA ASN A 151 13.93 -8.58 -1.55
C ASN A 151 14.42 -9.89 -2.18
N LYS A 152 14.80 -10.86 -1.34
CA LYS A 152 15.48 -12.07 -1.81
C LYS A 152 14.57 -13.04 -2.59
N GLY A 153 13.25 -12.91 -2.51
CA GLY A 153 12.29 -13.76 -3.22
C GLY A 153 11.90 -13.26 -4.62
N LEU A 154 12.39 -12.07 -5.02
CA LEU A 154 12.08 -11.48 -6.33
C LEU A 154 12.93 -12.10 -7.43
N CYS A 155 12.33 -12.17 -8.61
CA CYS A 155 12.98 -12.58 -9.84
C CYS A 155 12.67 -11.60 -10.98
N TYR A 156 13.52 -11.61 -11.99
CA TYR A 156 13.52 -10.58 -13.05
C TYR A 156 13.24 -11.16 -14.45
N SER A 157 12.99 -12.46 -14.55
CA SER A 157 12.68 -13.16 -15.81
C SER A 157 11.45 -14.03 -15.65
N ASP A 158 10.65 -14.12 -16.71
CA ASP A 158 9.43 -14.93 -16.75
C ASP A 158 9.72 -16.44 -16.58
N ASP A 159 10.95 -16.88 -16.83
CA ASP A 159 11.40 -18.28 -16.69
C ASP A 159 12.07 -18.60 -15.33
N ALA A 160 12.14 -17.64 -14.41
CA ALA A 160 12.75 -17.88 -13.09
C ALA A 160 11.76 -18.60 -12.17
N VAL A 161 12.25 -19.54 -11.35
CA VAL A 161 11.47 -20.07 -10.23
C VAL A 161 11.51 -19.05 -9.10
N CYS A 162 10.39 -18.40 -8.84
CA CYS A 162 10.26 -17.31 -7.87
C CYS A 162 9.40 -17.74 -6.68
N GLY A 163 9.72 -17.26 -5.49
CA GLY A 163 8.91 -17.57 -4.30
C GLY A 163 9.62 -17.32 -2.97
N PRO A 164 8.92 -17.50 -1.85
CA PRO A 164 9.51 -17.47 -0.51
C PRO A 164 10.66 -18.47 -0.44
N ILE A 165 11.78 -18.08 0.19
CA ILE A 165 13.04 -18.86 0.21
C ILE A 165 12.93 -20.23 0.90
N GLU A 166 11.75 -20.65 1.35
CA GLU A 166 11.53 -22.00 1.87
C GLU A 166 11.49 -23.10 0.79
N LEU A 167 11.49 -22.77 -0.51
CA LEU A 167 11.44 -23.77 -1.59
C LEU A 167 12.74 -23.98 -2.39
N ALA A 168 13.90 -23.53 -1.89
CA ALA A 168 15.21 -23.78 -2.52
C ALA A 168 16.06 -24.86 -1.80
N LYS A 169 15.46 -25.65 -0.89
CA LYS A 169 16.10 -26.84 -0.31
C LYS A 169 15.35 -28.10 -0.74
N GLY A 170 15.61 -28.60 -1.95
CA GLY A 170 15.06 -29.90 -2.33
C GLY A 170 15.06 -30.30 -3.81
N VAL A 171 16.09 -29.98 -4.60
CA VAL A 171 16.36 -30.79 -5.81
C VAL A 171 17.83 -31.15 -5.84
N ASN A 172 18.19 -32.18 -5.08
CA ASN A 172 19.40 -32.94 -5.38
C ASN A 172 19.10 -33.75 -6.66
N ALA A 173 19.61 -33.27 -7.79
CA ALA A 173 19.75 -34.09 -8.98
C ALA A 173 20.73 -35.24 -8.64
N GLY A 174 20.17 -36.44 -8.44
CA GLY A 174 20.94 -37.68 -8.27
C GLY A 174 20.88 -38.28 -6.86
N SER A 175 19.80 -39.00 -6.55
CA SER A 175 19.84 -40.07 -5.56
C SER A 175 18.80 -41.13 -5.91
N ARG A 176 19.25 -42.38 -6.03
CA ARG A 176 18.42 -43.56 -6.30
C ARG A 176 17.46 -43.77 -5.14
N ILE A 177 16.15 -43.74 -5.41
CA ILE A 177 15.12 -44.14 -4.46
C ILE A 177 15.08 -45.67 -4.36
N ASN A 178 15.76 -46.21 -3.34
CA ASN A 178 15.48 -47.54 -2.84
C ASN A 178 14.42 -47.44 -1.73
N SER A 179 13.28 -48.07 -2.01
CA SER A 179 12.18 -48.50 -1.14
C SER A 179 12.37 -48.37 0.38
N LEU A 180 11.43 -47.67 1.02
CA LEU A 180 10.93 -48.03 2.36
C LEU A 180 9.41 -47.80 2.38
N GLN A 181 8.67 -48.85 2.04
CA GLN A 181 7.31 -49.00 2.56
C GLN A 181 7.41 -49.34 4.04
N SER A 182 7.00 -48.43 4.90
CA SER A 182 6.27 -48.72 6.16
C SER A 182 5.93 -47.38 6.82
N ILE A 183 4.69 -47.26 7.32
CA ILE A 183 4.18 -46.33 8.36
C ILE A 183 2.69 -45.96 8.12
N LEU A 184 2.06 -46.31 6.98
CA LEU A 184 0.60 -46.18 6.86
C LEU A 184 -0.22 -47.33 7.50
N GLY A 185 0.42 -48.39 8.00
CA GLY A 185 -0.28 -49.58 8.52
C GLY A 185 -0.50 -49.64 10.03
N THR A 186 0.15 -48.81 10.84
CA THR A 186 0.15 -48.98 12.31
C THR A 186 -0.83 -48.09 13.06
N VAL A 187 -1.37 -47.03 12.45
CA VAL A 187 -2.36 -46.15 13.11
C VAL A 187 -3.79 -46.71 13.01
N ILE A 188 -4.10 -47.50 11.97
CA ILE A 188 -5.45 -48.04 11.75
C ILE A 188 -5.75 -49.22 12.70
N SER A 189 -4.73 -49.93 13.20
CA SER A 189 -4.95 -51.14 14.00
C SER A 189 -5.31 -50.90 15.47
N ILE A 190 -5.13 -49.68 16.00
CA ILE A 190 -5.49 -49.34 17.40
C ILE A 190 -6.95 -48.86 17.50
N PHE A 191 -7.53 -48.31 16.43
CA PHE A 191 -8.91 -47.82 16.46
C PHE A 191 -9.98 -48.93 16.38
N VAL A 192 -9.64 -50.14 15.91
CA VAL A 192 -10.60 -51.25 15.75
C VAL A 192 -10.77 -52.08 17.04
N MET A 193 -9.85 -51.99 18.03
CA MET A 193 -10.01 -52.72 19.29
C MET A 193 -10.90 -52.02 20.33
N PHE A 194 -11.29 -50.76 20.13
CA PHE A 194 -12.16 -50.02 21.06
C PHE A 194 -13.67 -50.15 20.75
N TRP A 195 -14.06 -50.76 19.63
CA TRP A 195 -15.48 -50.91 19.24
C TRP A 195 -16.08 -52.30 19.50
N PHE A 196 -15.37 -53.18 20.22
CA PHE A 196 -15.86 -54.52 20.57
C PHE A 196 -15.96 -54.78 22.09
N ILE A 197 -15.89 -53.75 22.95
CA ILE A 197 -16.08 -53.89 24.41
C ILE A 197 -17.10 -52.88 24.98
N VAL A 198 -18.17 -52.57 24.23
CA VAL A 198 -19.42 -52.03 24.79
C VAL A 198 -20.60 -52.75 24.16
#